data_AF-A0A954UBY1-F1
#
_entry.id   AF-A0A954UBY1-F1
#
_cell.length_a   1.000
_cell.length_b   1.000
_cell.length_c   1.000
_cell.angle_alpha   90.00
_cell.angle_beta   90.00
_cell.angle_gamma   90.00
#
_symmetry.space_group_name_H-M   'P 1'
#
loop_
_entity.id
_entity.type
_entity.pdbx_description
1 polymer ?
#
loop_
_entity_poly.entity_id
_entity_poly.type
_entity_poly.pdbx_seq_one_letter_code
_entity_poly.pdbx_strand_id
1 'polypeptide(L)' 'MLSSLDISTSALVAQRTRLNTISGNIANISSLQDEQGNAKPYQQRFTIFQTAENPTDPNGPAGVKVASVETDD' A
#
# COMPACT_ATOMS: atom_id res chain seq x y z
N MET A 1 12.59 9.02 21.59
CA MET A 1 13.48 8.33 20.62
C MET A 1 12.85 7.03 20.12
N LEU A 2 12.39 6.13 21.01
CA LEU A 2 11.72 4.87 20.60
C LEU A 2 10.53 5.12 19.66
N SER A 3 9.67 6.10 19.95
CA SER A 3 8.52 6.46 19.12
C SER A 3 8.90 6.90 17.69
N SER A 4 10.05 7.55 17.52
CA SER A 4 10.53 7.96 16.18
C SER A 4 10.97 6.76 15.35
N LEU A 5 11.49 5.72 16.00
CA LEU A 5 11.87 4.49 15.35
C LEU A 5 10.61 3.72 14.93
N ASP A 6 9.58 3.67 15.78
CA ASP A 6 8.29 3.04 15.47
C ASP A 6 7.55 3.71 14.31
N ILE A 7 7.61 5.04 14.22
CA ILE A 7 7.07 5.77 13.06
C ILE A 7 7.85 5.40 11.80
N SER A 8 9.18 5.37 11.89
CA SER A 8 10.05 5.04 10.75
C SER A 8 9.84 3.60 10.27
N THR A 9 9.65 2.64 11.19
CA THR A 9 9.35 1.25 10.83
C THR A 9 7.98 1.11 10.19
N SER A 10 6.96 1.79 10.73
CA SER A 10 5.61 1.81 10.12
C SER A 10 5.64 2.38 8.70
N ALA A 11 6.38 3.46 8.49
CA ALA A 11 6.59 4.05 7.17
C ALA A 11 7.32 3.11 6.22
N LEU A 12 8.39 2.45 6.67
CA LEU A 12 9.14 1.50 5.84
C LEU A 12 8.27 0.30 5.41
N VAL A 13 7.42 -0.21 6.31
CA VAL A 13 6.47 -1.28 6.00
C VAL A 13 5.45 -0.81 4.95
N ALA A 14 4.87 0.38 5.13
CA ALA A 14 3.91 0.93 4.17
C ALA A 14 4.54 1.17 2.78
N GLN A 15 5.77 1.70 2.74
CA GLN A 15 6.49 1.90 1.49
C GLN A 15 6.88 0.58 0.82
N ARG A 16 7.19 -0.48 1.56
CA ARG A 16 7.40 -1.82 0.99
C ARG A 16 6.15 -2.30 0.27
N THR A 17 4.97 -2.12 0.86
CA THR A 17 3.70 -2.49 0.21
C THR A 17 3.49 -1.71 -1.08
N ARG A 18 3.78 -0.39 -1.07
CA ARG A 18 3.74 0.46 -2.27
C ARG A 18 4.69 -0.01 -3.37
N LEU A 19 5.92 -0.38 -3.01
CA LEU A 19 6.88 -0.92 -3.97
C LEU A 19 6.37 -2.21 -4.60
N ASN A 20 5.82 -3.13 -3.80
CA ASN A 20 5.24 -4.37 -4.32
C ASN A 20 4.08 -4.11 -5.30
N THR A 21 3.25 -3.10 -5.04
CA THR A 21 2.15 -2.72 -5.94
C THR A 21 2.66 -2.17 -7.24
N ILE A 22 3.66 -1.27 -7.18
CA ILE A 22 4.31 -0.72 -8.39
C ILE A 22 4.96 -1.83 -9.21
N SER A 23 5.68 -2.75 -8.57
CA SER A 23 6.27 -3.91 -9.24
C SER A 23 5.20 -4.79 -9.91
N GLY A 24 4.07 -5.00 -9.25
CA GLY A 24 2.92 -5.71 -9.82
C GLY A 24 2.34 -5.00 -11.05
N ASN A 25 2.22 -3.68 -11.02
CA ASN A 25 1.74 -2.90 -12.16
C ASN A 25 2.69 -3.01 -13.35
N ILE A 26 4.00 -2.90 -13.12
CA ILE A 26 5.01 -3.03 -14.17
C ILE A 26 4.97 -4.43 -14.80
N ALA A 27 4.85 -5.48 -13.98
CA ALA A 27 4.81 -6.85 -14.47
C ALA A 27 3.59 -7.15 -15.34
N ASN A 28 2.45 -6.52 -15.04
CA ASN A 28 1.18 -6.83 -15.69
C ASN A 28 0.71 -5.77 -16.70
N ILE A 29 1.48 -4.71 -16.94
CA ILE A 29 1.08 -3.58 -17.81
C ILE A 29 0.67 -4.00 -19.23
N SER A 30 1.25 -5.09 -19.73
CA SER A 30 0.95 -5.63 -21.07
C SER A 30 -0.05 -6.79 -21.04
N SER A 31 -0.63 -7.13 -19.89
CA SER A 31 -1.61 -8.20 -19.79
C SER A 31 -2.97 -7.75 -20.31
N LEU A 32 -3.52 -8.55 -21.23
CA LEU A 32 -4.84 -8.36 -21.83
C LEU A 32 -5.85 -9.42 -21.36
N GLN A 33 -5.42 -10.35 -20.50
CA GLN A 33 -6.23 -11.45 -20.01
C GLN A 33 -6.22 -11.46 -18.48
N ASP A 34 -7.39 -11.74 -17.91
CA ASP A 34 -7.57 -11.97 -16.48
C ASP A 34 -7.12 -13.39 -16.10
N GLU A 35 -7.04 -13.68 -14.80
CA GLU A 35 -6.67 -15.00 -14.24
C GLU A 35 -7.59 -16.13 -14.72
N GLN A 36 -8.83 -15.81 -15.12
CA GLN A 36 -9.78 -16.76 -15.70
C GLN A 36 -9.74 -16.84 -17.24
N GLY A 37 -8.80 -16.16 -17.90
CA GLY A 37 -8.67 -16.15 -19.37
C GLY A 37 -9.66 -15.24 -20.10
N ASN A 38 -10.41 -14.41 -19.37
CA ASN A 38 -11.31 -13.42 -19.97
C ASN A 38 -10.51 -12.22 -20.49
N ALA A 39 -10.93 -11.64 -21.61
CA ALA A 39 -10.31 -10.44 -22.18
C ALA A 39 -10.64 -9.21 -21.31
N LYS A 40 -9.80 -8.96 -20.31
CA LYS A 40 -9.85 -7.78 -19.44
C LYS A 40 -8.46 -7.16 -19.38
N PRO A 41 -8.27 -5.95 -19.94
CA PRO A 41 -7.01 -5.24 -19.83
C PRO A 41 -6.62 -5.02 -18.37
N TYR A 42 -5.33 -5.08 -18.07
CA TYR A 42 -4.83 -4.82 -16.73
C TYR A 42 -5.18 -3.39 -16.28
N GLN A 43 -5.75 -3.27 -15.09
CA GLN A 43 -6.01 -2.00 -14.43
C GLN A 43 -4.94 -1.74 -13.37
N GLN A 44 -4.43 -0.51 -13.32
CA GLN A 44 -3.37 -0.14 -12.39
C GLN A 44 -3.83 -0.22 -10.94
N ARG A 45 -2.96 -0.72 -10.06
CA ARG A 45 -3.23 -0.81 -8.62
C ARG A 45 -2.49 0.27 -7.86
N PHE A 46 -3.11 0.87 -6.86
CA PHE A 46 -2.50 1.90 -6.02
C PHE A 46 -2.79 1.68 -4.53
N THR A 47 -1.88 2.13 -3.68
CA THR A 47 -2.00 1.99 -2.22
C THR A 47 -2.55 3.26 -1.59
N ILE A 48 -3.55 3.11 -0.72
CA ILE A 48 -4.04 4.21 0.12
C ILE A 48 -3.38 4.11 1.49
N PHE A 49 -2.77 5.21 1.94
CA PHE A 49 -2.21 5.32 3.28
C PHE A 49 -3.21 5.94 4.25
N GLN A 50 -3.13 5.52 5.51
CA GLN A 50 -3.92 6.05 6.61
C GLN A 50 -3.02 6.23 7.83
N THR A 51 -3.37 7.19 8.68
CA THR A 51 -2.79 7.31 10.01
C THR A 51 -3.04 6.04 10.82
N ALA A 52 -1.98 5.53 11.45
CA ALA A 52 -2.08 4.48 12.46
C ALA A 52 -2.18 5.17 13.82
N GLU A 53 -3.41 5.30 14.32
CA GLU A 53 -3.67 5.83 15.66
C GLU A 53 -3.01 4.93 16.71
N ASN A 54 -2.39 5.56 17.71
CA ASN A 54 -1.80 4.84 18.83
C ASN A 54 -2.83 4.76 19.97
N PRO A 55 -3.40 3.57 20.26
CA PRO A 55 -4.43 3.43 21.29
C PRO A 55 -3.92 3.76 22.71
N THR A 56 -2.61 3.75 22.91
CA THR A 56 -1.98 4.07 24.22
C THR A 56 -1.78 5.57 24.42
N ASP A 57 -1.66 6.34 23.33
CA ASP A 57 -1.51 7.81 23.38
C ASP A 57 -2.21 8.45 22.18
N PRO A 58 -3.50 8.80 22.32
CA PRO A 58 -4.30 9.38 21.24
C PRO A 58 -3.78 10.74 20.73
N ASN A 59 -2.99 11.44 21.54
CA ASN A 59 -2.40 12.75 21.18
C ASN A 59 -0.91 12.65 20.84
N GLY A 60 -0.36 11.44 20.90
CA GLY A 60 1.03 11.16 20.58
C GLY A 60 1.30 11.12 19.08
N PRO A 61 2.58 11.03 18.68
CA PRO A 61 2.93 10.98 17.26
C PRO A 61 2.42 9.67 16.63
N ALA A 62 1.63 9.82 15.56
CA ALA A 62 0.99 8.72 14.86
C ALA A 62 1.88 8.11 13.77
N GLY A 63 1.80 6.79 13.59
CA GLY A 63 2.46 6.07 12.51
C GLY A 63 1.64 6.09 11.21
N VAL A 64 2.09 5.34 10.21
CA VAL A 64 1.35 5.13 8.95
C VAL A 64 1.07 3.66 8.74
N LYS A 65 -0.13 3.36 8.22
CA LYS A 65 -0.53 2.04 7.73
C LYS A 65 -1.10 2.14 6.31
N VAL A 66 -1.17 1.01 5.63
CA VAL A 66 -1.88 0.87 4.36
C VAL A 66 -3.34 0.54 4.68
N ALA A 67 -4.28 1.36 4.22
CA ALA A 67 -5.71 1.12 4.40
C ALA A 67 -6.24 0.09 3.40
N SER A 68 -5.91 0.29 2.12
CA SER A 68 -6.36 -0.56 1.02
C SER A 68 -5.38 -0.51 -0.14
N VAL A 69 -5.44 -1.55 -0.98
CA VAL A 69 -4.88 -1.53 -2.34
C VAL A 69 -6.05 -1.55 -3.28
N GLU A 70 -6.23 -0.46 -4.00
CA GLU A 70 -7.34 -0.25 -4.92
C GLU A 70 -6.84 -0.30 -6.36
N THR A 71 -7.80 -0.36 -7.28
CA THR A 71 -7.58 -0.42 -8.72
C THR A 71 -8.24 0.81 -9.33
N ASP A 72 -7.62 1.41 -10.33
CA ASP A 72 -8.20 2.53 -11.07
C ASP A 72 -9.36 2.03 -11.93
N ASP A 73 -10.54 2.63 -11.73
CA ASP A 73 -11.81 2.23 -12.34
C ASP A 73 -11.95 2.78 -13.77
#